data_AF-A0A2T9WUM6-F1
#
_entry.id   AF-A0A2T9WUM6-F1
#
_cell.length_a   1.000
_cell.length_b   1.000
_cell.length_c   1.000
_cell.angle_alpha   90.00
_cell.angle_beta   90.00
_cell.angle_gamma   90.00
#
_symmetry.space_group_name_H-M   'P 1'
#
loop_
_entity.id
_entity.type
_entity.pdbx_description
1 polymer ?
#
loop_
_entity_poly.entity_id
_entity_poly.type
_entity_poly.pdbx_seq_one_letter_code
_entity_poly.pdbx_strand_id
1 'polypeptide(L)'
;MIKTLDEKIEEAKRKIIRTESKYGDYATAIRHAYEQIKEIDQESIPLLWHLIKTMESIPNLDIELKEFILSYIRKVTSYVELSPYFKENLRSGIKILTNEKGLRKMNELYFLILDGKIPLQNFDEYLEEVHDWAYRNNLKWDQKTKIKYARQKGAYKYLGVIIEGLLRDPTKYEPLYKQLIETDNLEEFFKYLQKEYENLRPKRT
;
A
#
# COMPACT_ATOMS: atom_id res chain seq x y z
N MET A 1 30.38 -12.95 16.09
CA MET A 1 30.03 -14.34 15.71
C MET A 1 29.94 -14.37 14.19
N ILE A 2 30.76 -15.17 13.50
CA ILE A 2 30.82 -15.22 12.03
C ILE A 2 29.81 -16.28 11.56
N LYS A 3 28.90 -15.91 10.65
CA LYS A 3 27.93 -16.86 10.08
C LYS A 3 28.63 -17.96 9.30
N THR A 4 28.22 -19.21 9.49
CA THR A 4 28.75 -20.35 8.72
C THR A 4 28.29 -20.29 7.25
N LEU A 5 28.94 -21.07 6.38
CA LEU A 5 28.52 -21.19 4.98
C LEU A 5 27.08 -21.74 4.87
N ASP A 6 26.75 -22.73 5.70
CA ASP A 6 25.42 -23.35 5.73
C ASP A 6 24.34 -22.35 6.18
N GLU A 7 24.62 -21.51 7.17
CA GLU A 7 23.69 -20.44 7.60
C GLU A 7 23.43 -19.43 6.48
N LYS A 8 24.46 -19.08 5.69
CA LYS A 8 24.32 -18.18 4.53
C LYS A 8 23.50 -18.84 3.41
N ILE A 9 23.70 -20.14 3.15
CA ILE A 9 22.92 -20.90 2.16
C ILE A 9 21.45 -20.97 2.57
N GLU A 10 21.15 -21.27 3.83
CA GLU A 10 19.77 -21.33 4.32
C GLU A 10 19.08 -19.95 4.32
N GLU A 11 19.81 -18.88 4.66
CA GLU A 11 19.30 -17.52 4.52
C GLU A 11 18.98 -17.16 3.07
N ALA A 12 19.85 -17.55 2.13
CA ALA A 12 19.62 -17.35 0.69
C ALA A 12 18.41 -18.14 0.19
N LYS A 13 18.26 -19.42 0.55
CA LYS A 13 17.07 -20.23 0.21
C LYS A 13 15.78 -19.60 0.74
N ARG A 14 15.77 -19.18 2.01
CA ARG A 14 14.62 -18.49 2.61
C ARG A 14 14.31 -17.18 1.88
N LYS A 15 15.33 -16.45 1.43
CA LYS A 15 15.15 -15.22 0.64
C LYS A 15 14.53 -15.51 -0.73
N ILE A 16 14.96 -16.58 -1.42
CA ILE A 16 14.38 -17.03 -2.70
C ILE A 16 12.90 -17.36 -2.51
N ILE A 17 12.57 -18.27 -1.58
CA ILE A 17 11.18 -18.69 -1.30
C ILE A 17 10.28 -17.49 -0.97
N ARG A 18 10.76 -16.56 -0.11
CA ARG A 18 10.01 -15.34 0.22
C ARG A 18 9.80 -14.44 -0.97
N THR A 19 10.79 -14.35 -1.86
CA THR A 19 10.68 -13.53 -3.07
C THR A 19 9.64 -14.13 -4.01
N GLU A 20 9.71 -15.43 -4.27
CA GLU A 20 8.72 -16.15 -5.09
C GLU A 20 7.30 -15.98 -4.55
N SER A 21 7.11 -16.13 -3.23
CA SER A 21 5.81 -15.89 -2.58
C SER A 21 5.27 -14.49 -2.87
N LYS A 22 6.09 -13.44 -2.69
CA LYS A 22 5.66 -12.05 -2.94
C LYS A 22 5.24 -11.81 -4.38
N TYR A 23 5.94 -12.40 -5.35
CA TYR A 23 5.53 -12.32 -6.75
C TYR A 23 4.23 -13.08 -7.01
N GLY A 24 4.01 -14.21 -6.33
CA GLY A 24 2.73 -14.92 -6.34
C GLY A 24 1.57 -14.11 -5.75
N ASP A 25 1.81 -13.43 -4.63
CA ASP A 25 0.83 -12.55 -3.97
C ASP A 25 0.49 -11.36 -4.88
N TYR A 26 1.50 -10.73 -5.49
CA TYR A 26 1.31 -9.65 -6.46
C TYR A 26 0.50 -10.09 -7.69
N ALA A 27 0.84 -11.23 -8.30
CA ALA A 27 0.07 -11.78 -9.41
C ALA A 27 -1.39 -12.06 -9.04
N THR A 28 -1.62 -12.56 -7.81
CA THR A 28 -2.96 -12.77 -7.28
C THR A 28 -3.72 -11.45 -7.10
N ALA A 29 -3.06 -10.41 -6.59
CA ALA A 29 -3.65 -9.07 -6.45
C ALA A 29 -4.04 -8.46 -7.79
N ILE A 30 -3.21 -8.62 -8.84
CA ILE A 30 -3.57 -8.19 -10.21
C ILE A 30 -4.84 -8.89 -10.68
N ARG A 31 -4.89 -10.22 -10.53
CA ARG A 31 -6.05 -11.01 -10.96
C ARG A 31 -7.32 -10.57 -10.24
N HIS A 32 -7.27 -10.43 -8.91
CA HIS A 32 -8.45 -10.03 -8.14
C HIS A 32 -8.91 -8.61 -8.45
N ALA A 33 -7.98 -7.66 -8.63
CA ALA A 33 -8.32 -6.30 -9.04
C ALA A 33 -8.99 -6.28 -10.43
N TYR A 34 -8.47 -7.09 -11.37
CA TYR A 34 -9.06 -7.25 -12.70
C TYR A 34 -10.46 -7.88 -12.66
N GLU A 35 -10.63 -8.99 -11.94
CA GLU A 35 -11.93 -9.68 -11.81
C GLU A 35 -12.99 -8.72 -11.27
N GLN A 36 -12.68 -7.97 -10.21
CA GLN A 36 -13.61 -6.99 -9.63
C GLN A 36 -13.90 -5.81 -10.56
N ILE A 37 -12.89 -5.23 -11.21
CA ILE A 37 -13.11 -4.13 -12.17
C ILE A 37 -13.94 -4.60 -13.36
N LYS A 38 -13.69 -5.81 -13.88
CA LYS A 38 -14.43 -6.35 -15.03
C LYS A 38 -15.93 -6.48 -14.74
N GLU A 39 -16.29 -6.85 -13.50
CA GLU A 39 -17.68 -6.98 -13.07
C GLU A 39 -18.38 -5.62 -12.93
N ILE A 40 -17.67 -4.60 -12.45
CA ILE A 40 -18.27 -3.30 -12.12
C ILE A 40 -18.23 -2.32 -13.28
N ASP A 41 -17.08 -2.23 -13.96
CA ASP A 41 -16.79 -1.21 -14.95
C ASP A 41 -15.68 -1.61 -15.94
N GLN A 42 -16.08 -2.14 -17.10
CA GLN A 42 -15.13 -2.57 -18.13
C GLN A 42 -14.29 -1.43 -18.72
N GLU A 43 -14.79 -0.19 -18.70
CA GLU A 43 -14.03 0.98 -19.17
C GLU A 43 -12.83 1.31 -18.25
N SER A 44 -12.83 0.83 -17.01
CA SER A 44 -11.68 0.94 -16.11
C SER A 44 -10.57 -0.07 -16.40
N ILE A 45 -10.80 -1.11 -17.22
CA ILE A 45 -9.79 -2.15 -17.51
C ILE A 45 -8.52 -1.56 -18.17
N PRO A 46 -8.61 -0.72 -19.22
CA PRO A 46 -7.42 -0.10 -19.79
C PRO A 46 -6.67 0.80 -18.81
N LEU A 47 -7.38 1.45 -17.87
CA LEU A 47 -6.79 2.30 -16.84
C LEU A 47 -6.02 1.47 -15.81
N LEU A 48 -6.61 0.36 -15.34
CA LEU A 48 -5.93 -0.59 -14.46
C LEU A 48 -4.65 -1.13 -15.12
N TRP A 49 -4.74 -1.50 -16.41
CA TRP A 49 -3.58 -2.00 -17.15
C TRP A 49 -2.48 -0.94 -17.30
N HIS A 50 -2.86 0.32 -17.51
CA HIS A 50 -1.92 1.43 -17.56
C HIS A 50 -1.22 1.63 -16.20
N LEU A 51 -1.98 1.61 -15.11
CA LEU A 51 -1.42 1.70 -13.75
C LEU A 51 -0.41 0.58 -13.49
N ILE A 52 -0.75 -0.67 -13.80
CA ILE A 52 0.15 -1.83 -13.63
C ILE A 52 1.43 -1.62 -14.44
N LYS A 53 1.32 -1.23 -15.72
CA LYS A 53 2.50 -0.94 -16.56
C LYS A 53 3.39 0.14 -15.96
N THR A 54 2.81 1.22 -15.45
CA THR A 54 3.57 2.30 -14.81
C THR A 54 4.24 1.84 -13.52
N MET A 55 3.58 1.01 -12.71
CA MET A 55 4.20 0.42 -11.52
C MET A 55 5.36 -0.51 -11.89
N GLU A 56 5.24 -1.29 -12.98
CA GLU A 56 6.32 -2.15 -13.47
C GLU A 56 7.49 -1.38 -14.08
N SER A 57 7.25 -0.20 -14.66
CA SER A 57 8.33 0.62 -15.22
C SER A 57 9.19 1.34 -14.16
N ILE A 58 8.77 1.35 -12.89
CA ILE A 58 9.54 1.96 -11.79
C ILE A 58 10.45 0.89 -11.14
N PRO A 59 11.79 0.94 -11.34
CA PRO A 59 12.67 -0.17 -10.96
C PRO A 59 12.72 -0.50 -9.46
N ASN A 60 12.47 0.49 -8.60
CA ASN A 60 12.58 0.38 -7.14
C ASN A 60 11.23 0.50 -6.42
N LEU A 61 10.11 0.38 -7.16
CA LEU A 61 8.80 0.39 -6.53
C LEU A 61 8.58 -0.95 -5.82
N ASP A 62 8.42 -0.91 -4.50
CA ASP A 62 8.32 -2.10 -3.69
C ASP A 62 7.12 -2.96 -4.09
N ILE A 63 7.32 -4.26 -4.22
CA ILE A 63 6.29 -5.19 -4.68
C ILE A 63 5.11 -5.26 -3.71
N GLU A 64 5.35 -5.13 -2.39
CA GLU A 64 4.29 -5.14 -1.39
C GLU A 64 3.45 -3.84 -1.50
N LEU A 65 4.06 -2.71 -1.88
CA LEU A 65 3.33 -1.48 -2.19
C LEU A 65 2.49 -1.61 -3.48
N LYS A 66 3.00 -2.28 -4.52
CA LYS A 66 2.21 -2.57 -5.74
C LYS A 66 0.99 -3.43 -5.42
N GLU A 67 1.21 -4.52 -4.68
CA GLU A 67 0.15 -5.40 -4.17
C GLU A 67 -0.87 -4.60 -3.34
N PHE A 68 -0.38 -3.74 -2.45
CA PHE A 68 -1.21 -2.90 -1.60
C PHE A 68 -2.14 -1.97 -2.39
N ILE A 69 -1.64 -1.28 -3.42
CA ILE A 69 -2.46 -0.42 -4.29
C ILE A 69 -3.57 -1.24 -4.97
N LEU A 70 -3.23 -2.40 -5.53
CA LEU A 70 -4.20 -3.30 -6.19
C LEU A 70 -5.24 -3.85 -5.20
N SER A 71 -4.81 -4.16 -3.97
CA SER A 71 -5.71 -4.61 -2.91
C SER A 71 -6.75 -3.54 -2.55
N TYR A 72 -6.37 -2.26 -2.58
CA TYR A 72 -7.29 -1.15 -2.32
C TYR A 72 -8.26 -0.92 -3.47
N ILE A 73 -7.82 -1.09 -4.72
CA ILE A 73 -8.72 -1.10 -5.88
C ILE A 73 -9.78 -2.18 -5.68
N ARG A 74 -9.37 -3.43 -5.46
CA ARG A 74 -10.26 -4.57 -5.18
C ARG A 74 -11.21 -4.29 -4.01
N LYS A 75 -10.69 -3.73 -2.92
CA LYS A 75 -11.46 -3.40 -1.71
C LYS A 75 -12.53 -2.36 -2.03
N VAL A 76 -12.15 -1.25 -2.64
CA VAL A 76 -13.08 -0.16 -2.95
C VAL A 76 -14.16 -0.63 -3.92
N THR A 77 -13.81 -1.44 -4.92
CA THR A 77 -14.78 -2.07 -5.83
C THR A 77 -15.74 -3.03 -5.11
N SER A 78 -15.29 -3.76 -4.09
CA SER A 78 -16.13 -4.77 -3.42
C SER A 78 -17.27 -4.21 -2.55
N TYR A 79 -17.22 -2.92 -2.17
CA TYR A 79 -18.13 -2.31 -1.20
C TYR A 79 -19.24 -1.45 -1.83
N VAL A 80 -19.49 -1.58 -3.12
CA VAL A 80 -20.20 -0.52 -3.85
C VAL A 80 -21.55 -0.95 -4.38
N GLU A 81 -22.59 -0.20 -3.99
CA GLU A 81 -23.83 -0.07 -4.75
C GLU A 81 -23.49 0.64 -6.08
N LEU A 82 -23.84 0.03 -7.22
CA LEU A 82 -23.43 0.37 -8.59
C LEU A 82 -23.91 1.76 -9.10
N SER A 83 -23.64 2.84 -8.36
CA SER A 83 -23.91 4.22 -8.76
C SER A 83 -22.98 4.64 -9.89
N PRO A 84 -23.49 5.30 -10.96
CA PRO A 84 -22.65 5.89 -12.01
C PRO A 84 -21.56 6.83 -11.48
N TYR A 85 -21.87 7.59 -10.44
CA TYR A 85 -20.94 8.52 -9.80
C TYR A 85 -19.69 7.80 -9.25
N PHE A 86 -19.87 6.60 -8.68
CA PHE A 86 -18.74 5.82 -8.22
C PHE A 86 -17.83 5.37 -9.37
N LYS A 87 -18.40 4.94 -10.50
CA LYS A 87 -17.59 4.48 -11.65
C LYS A 87 -16.72 5.60 -12.21
N GLU A 88 -17.27 6.82 -12.29
CA GLU A 88 -16.50 8.00 -12.69
C GLU A 88 -15.37 8.30 -11.71
N ASN A 89 -15.65 8.25 -10.41
CA ASN A 89 -14.64 8.44 -9.36
C ASN A 89 -13.54 7.36 -9.42
N LEU A 90 -13.91 6.08 -9.59
CA LEU A 90 -12.95 4.99 -9.73
C LEU A 90 -12.01 5.22 -10.93
N ARG A 91 -12.58 5.53 -12.11
CA ARG A 91 -11.81 5.81 -13.32
C ARG A 91 -10.85 6.98 -13.11
N SER A 92 -11.35 8.08 -12.52
CA SER A 92 -10.55 9.27 -12.25
C SER A 92 -9.43 9.00 -11.23
N GLY A 93 -9.76 8.29 -10.16
CA GLY A 93 -8.81 7.87 -9.12
C GLY A 93 -7.68 7.01 -9.67
N ILE A 94 -7.99 6.00 -10.49
CA ILE A 94 -6.97 5.16 -11.15
C ILE A 94 -6.07 6.01 -12.06
N LYS A 95 -6.63 6.93 -12.84
CA LYS A 95 -5.84 7.85 -13.68
C LYS A 95 -4.87 8.69 -12.84
N ILE A 96 -5.34 9.26 -11.73
CA ILE A 96 -4.50 10.05 -10.82
C ILE A 96 -3.40 9.19 -10.18
N LEU A 97 -3.74 7.99 -9.70
CA LEU A 97 -2.78 7.04 -9.12
C LEU A 97 -1.70 6.59 -10.12
N THR A 98 -1.98 6.65 -11.43
CA THR A 98 -1.01 6.29 -12.48
C THR A 98 0.12 7.33 -12.63
N ASN A 99 0.11 8.42 -11.85
CA ASN A 99 1.21 9.39 -11.84
C ASN A 99 2.51 8.78 -11.30
N GLU A 100 3.54 8.67 -12.16
CA GLU A 100 4.83 8.07 -11.80
C GLU A 100 5.53 8.76 -10.62
N LYS A 101 5.51 10.11 -10.58
CA LYS A 101 6.13 10.89 -9.50
C LYS A 101 5.44 10.62 -8.16
N GLY A 102 4.11 10.51 -8.16
CA GLY A 102 3.33 10.16 -6.98
C GLY A 102 3.57 8.72 -6.51
N LEU A 103 3.66 7.75 -7.41
CA LEU A 103 4.06 6.37 -7.08
C LEU A 103 5.45 6.33 -6.43
N ARG A 104 6.42 7.09 -6.96
CA ARG A 104 7.76 7.20 -6.37
C ARG A 104 7.74 7.85 -4.98
N LYS A 105 6.96 8.92 -4.78
CA LYS A 105 6.83 9.58 -3.47
C LYS A 105 6.12 8.70 -2.44
N MET A 106 5.10 7.93 -2.83
CA MET A 106 4.49 6.92 -1.96
C MET A 106 5.50 5.85 -1.55
N ASN A 107 6.33 5.39 -2.50
CA ASN A 107 7.39 4.42 -2.22
C ASN A 107 8.47 4.96 -1.28
N GLU A 108 8.89 6.21 -1.49
CA GLU A 108 9.83 6.88 -0.60
C GLU A 108 9.28 7.00 0.82
N LEU A 109 8.04 7.48 0.97
CA LEU A 109 7.36 7.56 2.26
C LEU A 109 7.23 6.18 2.93
N TYR A 110 6.85 5.16 2.15
CA TYR A 110 6.77 3.78 2.61
C TYR A 110 8.11 3.33 3.23
N PHE A 111 9.23 3.50 2.52
CA PHE A 111 10.54 3.11 3.04
C PHE A 111 10.99 3.94 4.23
N LEU A 112 10.72 5.25 4.26
CA LEU A 112 11.05 6.10 5.41
C LEU A 112 10.33 5.62 6.69
N ILE A 113 9.07 5.20 6.57
CA ILE A 113 8.30 4.65 7.69
C ILE A 113 8.84 3.26 8.09
N LEU A 114 9.10 2.37 7.12
CA LEU A 114 9.64 1.03 7.35
C LEU A 114 11.00 1.06 8.05
N ASP A 115 11.89 1.94 7.62
CA ASP A 115 13.20 2.17 8.23
C ASP A 115 13.09 2.80 9.62
N GLY A 116 11.94 3.42 9.94
CA GLY A 116 11.71 4.15 11.18
C GLY A 116 12.37 5.53 11.20
N LYS A 117 12.71 6.08 10.02
CA LYS A 117 13.19 7.45 9.84
C LYS A 117 12.06 8.45 10.06
N ILE A 118 10.85 8.07 9.71
CA ILE A 118 9.63 8.81 10.06
C ILE A 118 8.90 8.04 11.17
N PRO A 119 8.71 8.65 12.36
CA PRO A 119 8.06 7.99 13.47
C PRO A 119 6.53 7.89 13.27
N LEU A 120 5.98 6.75 13.67
CA LEU A 120 4.55 6.52 13.79
C LEU A 120 4.10 6.90 15.20
N GLN A 121 3.15 7.83 15.33
CA GLN A 121 2.62 8.26 16.63
C GLN A 121 1.99 7.09 17.40
N ASN A 122 1.28 6.21 16.70
CA ASN A 122 0.60 5.05 17.27
C ASN A 122 1.40 3.76 17.05
N PHE A 123 2.73 3.81 17.10
CA PHE A 123 3.56 2.65 16.82
C PHE A 123 3.30 1.48 17.78
N ASP A 124 3.12 1.78 19.07
CA ASP A 124 2.89 0.76 20.10
C ASP A 124 1.59 -0.01 19.85
N GLU A 125 0.52 0.67 19.40
CA GLU A 125 -0.73 0.02 19.00
C GLU A 125 -0.50 -0.95 17.84
N TYR A 126 0.23 -0.55 16.80
CA TYR A 126 0.53 -1.44 15.68
C TYR A 126 1.40 -2.62 16.09
N LEU A 127 2.32 -2.42 17.04
CA LEU A 127 3.18 -3.48 17.57
C LEU A 127 2.37 -4.50 18.37
N GLU A 128 1.43 -4.04 19.20
CA GLU A 128 0.49 -4.90 19.93
C GLU A 128 -0.40 -5.70 18.98
N GLU A 129 -1.01 -5.06 17.99
CA GLU A 129 -1.85 -5.74 17.00
C GLU A 129 -1.08 -6.83 16.22
N VAL A 130 0.18 -6.58 15.87
CA VAL A 130 1.05 -7.55 15.20
C VAL A 130 1.44 -8.67 16.15
N HIS A 131 1.72 -8.37 17.42
CA HIS A 131 2.01 -9.37 18.44
C HIS A 131 0.84 -10.34 18.60
N ASP A 132 -0.36 -9.79 18.76
CA ASP A 132 -1.61 -10.52 18.89
C ASP A 132 -1.91 -11.40 17.69
N TRP A 133 -1.74 -10.86 16.48
CA TRP A 133 -1.98 -11.61 15.25
C TRP A 133 -0.99 -12.76 15.12
N ALA A 134 0.31 -12.53 15.41
CA ALA A 134 1.31 -13.58 15.37
C ALA A 134 1.01 -14.68 16.40
N TYR A 135 0.60 -14.31 17.61
CA TYR A 135 0.18 -15.25 18.65
C TYR A 135 -1.01 -16.11 18.20
N ARG A 136 -2.09 -15.48 17.71
CA ARG A 136 -3.30 -16.19 17.23
C ARG A 136 -3.03 -17.17 16.08
N ASN A 137 -2.00 -16.90 15.27
CA ASN A 137 -1.61 -17.76 14.15
C ASN A 137 -0.47 -18.72 14.48
N ASN A 138 -0.09 -18.86 15.76
CA ASN A 138 1.02 -19.72 16.21
C ASN A 138 2.37 -19.41 15.53
N LEU A 139 2.59 -18.14 15.18
CA LEU A 139 3.80 -17.68 14.49
C LEU A 139 4.87 -17.25 15.50
N LYS A 140 6.02 -17.91 15.46
CA LYS A 140 7.20 -17.57 16.29
C LYS A 140 8.05 -16.53 15.57
N TRP A 141 7.64 -15.26 15.65
CA TRP A 141 8.38 -14.15 15.06
C TRP A 141 9.32 -13.50 16.06
N ASP A 142 10.55 -13.20 15.61
CA ASP A 142 11.49 -12.38 16.37
C ASP A 142 11.03 -10.91 16.47
N GLN A 143 11.61 -10.17 17.42
CA GLN A 143 11.22 -8.78 17.67
C GLN A 143 11.43 -7.88 16.45
N LYS A 144 12.50 -8.12 15.68
CA LYS A 144 12.80 -7.35 14.47
C LYS A 144 11.71 -7.53 13.40
N THR A 145 11.20 -8.75 13.26
CA THR A 145 10.10 -9.09 12.35
C THR A 145 8.82 -8.42 12.80
N LYS A 146 8.48 -8.49 14.10
CA LYS A 146 7.29 -7.79 14.65
C LYS A 146 7.34 -6.28 14.39
N ILE A 147 8.48 -5.64 14.66
CA ILE A 147 8.70 -4.20 14.39
C ILE A 147 8.51 -3.88 12.91
N LYS A 148 9.07 -4.70 12.01
CA LYS A 148 8.91 -4.51 10.56
C LYS A 148 7.43 -4.54 10.17
N TYR A 149 6.69 -5.57 10.59
CA TYR A 149 5.27 -5.70 10.27
C TYR A 149 4.41 -4.59 10.89
N ALA A 150 4.75 -4.12 12.10
CA ALA A 150 4.06 -3.00 12.74
C ALA A 150 4.24 -1.70 11.96
N ARG A 151 5.47 -1.42 11.49
CA ARG A 151 5.74 -0.25 10.63
C ARG A 151 5.04 -0.35 9.29
N GLN A 152 5.06 -1.54 8.68
CA GLN A 152 4.36 -1.80 7.43
C GLN A 152 2.85 -1.56 7.59
N LYS A 153 2.25 -2.05 8.67
CA LYS A 153 0.83 -1.81 8.98
C LYS A 153 0.52 -0.32 9.14
N GLY A 154 1.37 0.41 9.86
CA GLY A 154 1.27 1.86 9.99
C GLY A 154 1.36 2.57 8.63
N ALA A 155 2.35 2.25 7.81
CA ALA A 155 2.51 2.82 6.47
C ALA A 155 1.26 2.58 5.61
N TYR A 156 0.74 1.36 5.62
CA TYR A 156 -0.49 1.00 4.92
C TYR A 156 -1.71 1.76 5.43
N LYS A 157 -1.85 2.00 6.74
CA LYS A 157 -2.97 2.77 7.27
C LYS A 157 -3.02 4.19 6.70
N TYR A 158 -1.88 4.85 6.57
CA TYR A 158 -1.81 6.23 6.08
C TYR A 158 -1.78 6.35 4.56
N LEU A 159 -1.01 5.51 3.85
CA LEU A 159 -1.05 5.45 2.39
C LEU A 159 -2.45 5.03 1.89
N GLY A 160 -3.11 4.16 2.63
CA GLY A 160 -4.48 3.73 2.36
C GLY A 160 -5.48 4.88 2.36
N VAL A 161 -5.28 5.94 3.16
CA VAL A 161 -6.15 7.14 3.15
C VAL A 161 -6.10 7.82 1.79
N ILE A 162 -4.89 7.99 1.24
CA ILE A 162 -4.68 8.63 -0.06
C ILE A 162 -5.25 7.76 -1.17
N ILE A 163 -4.91 6.47 -1.18
CA ILE A 163 -5.33 5.54 -2.25
C ILE A 163 -6.86 5.34 -2.22
N GLU A 164 -7.44 4.99 -1.07
CA GLU A 164 -8.90 4.82 -0.94
C GLU A 164 -9.64 6.12 -1.22
N GLY A 165 -9.09 7.25 -0.75
CA GLY A 165 -9.65 8.57 -0.99
C GLY A 165 -9.72 8.92 -2.46
N LEU A 166 -8.61 8.74 -3.20
CA LEU A 166 -8.59 8.97 -4.65
C LEU A 166 -9.56 8.08 -5.42
N LEU A 167 -9.71 6.81 -5.01
CA LEU A 167 -10.62 5.87 -5.66
C LEU A 167 -12.10 6.15 -5.38
N ARG A 168 -12.42 6.76 -4.22
CA ARG A 168 -13.81 7.04 -3.80
C ARG A 168 -14.27 8.46 -4.12
N ASP A 169 -13.40 9.45 -3.96
CA ASP A 169 -13.71 10.89 -4.11
C ASP A 169 -12.45 11.65 -4.58
N PRO A 170 -12.04 11.49 -5.86
CA PRO A 170 -10.83 12.11 -6.36
C PRO A 170 -10.79 13.63 -6.16
N THR A 171 -11.92 14.33 -6.30
CA THR A 171 -12.01 15.78 -6.13
C THR A 171 -11.54 16.22 -4.74
N LYS A 172 -11.91 15.47 -3.69
CA LYS A 172 -11.50 15.76 -2.32
C LYS A 172 -10.03 15.40 -2.04
N TYR A 173 -9.53 14.30 -2.62
CA TYR A 173 -8.23 13.73 -2.24
C TYR A 173 -7.07 14.06 -3.19
N GLU A 174 -7.35 14.52 -4.41
CA GLU A 174 -6.32 14.98 -5.35
C GLU A 174 -5.45 16.12 -4.76
N PRO A 175 -5.99 17.12 -4.02
CA PRO A 175 -5.16 18.12 -3.37
C PRO A 175 -4.15 17.52 -2.37
N LEU A 176 -4.57 16.53 -1.58
CA LEU A 176 -3.67 15.82 -0.64
C LEU A 176 -2.59 15.04 -1.39
N TYR A 177 -2.96 14.39 -2.51
CA TYR A 177 -2.01 13.68 -3.34
C TYR A 177 -1.01 14.61 -4.04
N LYS A 178 -1.45 15.80 -4.48
CA LYS A 178 -0.56 16.85 -5.02
C LYS A 178 0.44 17.32 -3.96
N GLN A 179 -0.01 17.55 -2.72
CA GLN A 179 0.89 17.88 -1.62
C GLN A 179 1.96 16.80 -1.38
N LEU A 180 1.59 15.52 -1.44
CA LEU A 180 2.56 14.41 -1.38
C LEU A 180 3.58 14.46 -2.53
N ILE A 181 3.12 14.77 -3.75
CA ILE A 181 3.98 14.82 -4.94
C ILE A 181 4.96 15.99 -4.90
N GLU A 182 4.49 17.14 -4.42
CA GLU A 182 5.19 18.42 -4.46
C GLU A 182 6.08 18.66 -3.25
N THR A 183 5.81 18.00 -2.11
CA THR A 183 6.62 18.20 -0.90
C THR A 183 8.05 17.71 -1.07
N ASP A 184 8.99 18.55 -0.64
CA ASP A 184 10.38 18.18 -0.41
C ASP A 184 10.60 17.64 1.02
N ASN A 185 9.61 17.81 1.91
CA ASN A 185 9.66 17.35 3.30
C ASN A 185 8.56 16.32 3.58
N LEU A 186 8.88 15.04 3.34
CA LEU A 186 7.97 13.93 3.59
C LEU A 186 7.68 13.72 5.09
N GLU A 187 8.59 14.12 5.98
CA GLU A 187 8.37 14.00 7.42
C GLU A 187 7.27 14.96 7.88
N GLU A 188 7.32 16.22 7.44
CA GLU A 188 6.30 17.23 7.77
C GLU A 188 4.95 16.90 7.14
N PHE A 189 4.95 16.48 5.88
CA PHE A 189 3.75 15.97 5.23
C PHE A 189 3.13 14.81 6.03
N PHE A 190 3.96 13.87 6.50
CA PHE A 190 3.46 12.74 7.26
C PHE A 190 2.97 13.13 8.66
N LYS A 191 3.62 14.09 9.33
CA LYS A 191 3.13 14.65 10.61
C LYS A 191 1.73 15.25 10.45
N TYR A 192 1.50 15.99 9.36
CA TYR A 192 0.17 16.50 9.01
C TYR A 192 -0.83 15.36 8.78
N LEU A 193 -0.44 14.35 7.98
CA LEU A 193 -1.30 13.20 7.68
C LEU A 193 -1.70 12.40 8.93
N GLN A 194 -0.79 12.25 9.90
CA GLN A 194 -1.09 11.61 11.19
C GLN A 194 -2.06 12.45 12.03
N LYS A 195 -1.82 13.76 12.13
CA LYS A 195 -2.65 14.67 12.91
C LYS A 195 -4.09 14.75 12.38
N GLU A 196 -4.24 14.83 11.06
CA GLU A 196 -5.55 14.97 10.41
C GLU A 196 -6.18 13.63 10.02
N TYR A 197 -5.65 12.50 10.50
CA TYR A 197 -6.06 11.16 10.08
C TYR A 197 -7.58 10.94 10.17
N GLU A 198 -8.21 11.29 11.29
CA GLU A 198 -9.65 11.09 11.50
C GLU A 198 -10.52 11.95 10.56
N ASN A 199 -10.02 13.13 10.17
CA ASN A 199 -10.71 14.03 9.23
C ASN A 199 -10.52 13.59 7.77
N LEU A 200 -9.35 13.03 7.47
CA LEU A 200 -8.95 12.59 6.14
C LEU A 200 -9.39 11.18 5.82
N ARG A 201 -9.65 10.30 6.80
CA ARG A 201 -10.02 8.91 6.50
C ARG A 201 -11.35 8.86 5.73
N PRO A 202 -11.41 8.13 4.59
CA PRO A 202 -12.67 7.90 3.89
C PRO A 202 -13.70 7.25 4.80
N LYS A 203 -14.87 7.88 4.93
CA LYS A 203 -15.99 7.33 5.71
C LYS A 203 -16.66 6.24 4.88
N ARG A 204 -17.01 5.13 5.53
CA ARG A 204 -17.87 4.12 4.92
C ARG A 204 -19.28 4.74 4.85
N THR A 205 -19.64 5.22 3.67
CA THR A 205 -21.02 5.52 3.29
C THR A 205 -21.72 4.21 2.93
#